data_AF-A0A6M8HYP7-F1
#
_entry.id   AF-A0A6M8HYP7-F1
#
_cell.length_a   1.000
_cell.length_b   1.000
_cell.length_c   1.000
_cell.angle_alpha   90.00
_cell.angle_beta   90.00
_cell.angle_gamma   90.00
#
_symmetry.space_group_name_H-M   'P 1'
#
loop_
_entity.id
_entity.type
_entity.pdbx_description
1 polymer ?
#
loop_
_entity_poly.entity_id
_entity_poly.type
_entity_poly.pdbx_seq_one_letter_code
_entity_poly.pdbx_strand_id
1 'polypeptide(L)' 'MRGRWAYLYRAIDREGNLIDAMLRQHRDMMAAKALFRFARATMGFRPDRVTTDGHGS' A
#
# COMPACT_ATOMS: atom_id res chain seq x y z
N MET A 1 17.58 -20.62 9.81
CA MET A 1 17.67 -19.29 9.16
C MET A 1 16.55 -18.42 9.70
N ARG A 2 16.82 -17.20 10.19
CA ARG A 2 15.77 -16.28 10.66
C ARG A 2 15.46 -15.26 9.53
N GLY A 3 14.18 -15.02 9.26
CA GLY A 3 13.75 -14.05 8.26
C GLY A 3 14.14 -12.61 8.63
N ARG A 4 14.14 -11.72 7.64
CA ARG A 4 14.36 -10.27 7.85
C ARG A 4 13.02 -9.56 7.96
N TRP A 5 12.92 -8.62 8.90
CA TRP A 5 11.77 -7.72 8.99
C TRP A 5 11.71 -6.78 7.79
N ALA A 6 10.50 -6.51 7.33
CA ALA A 6 10.21 -5.58 6.24
C ALA A 6 8.86 -4.92 6.48
N TYR A 7 8.66 -3.75 5.88
CA TYR A 7 7.38 -3.05 5.88
C TYR A 7 6.55 -3.54 4.70
N LEU A 8 5.37 -4.07 5.01
CA LEU A 8 4.36 -4.45 4.02
C LEU A 8 3.41 -3.28 3.80
N TYR A 9 3.43 -2.74 2.60
CA TYR A 9 2.42 -1.82 2.10
C TYR A 9 1.40 -2.65 1.33
N ARG A 10 0.11 -2.42 1.57
CA ARG A 10 -0.97 -3.12 0.87
C ARG A 10 -2.11 -2.17 0.51
N ALA A 11 -2.66 -2.33 -0.68
CA ALA A 11 -3.88 -1.68 -1.13
C ALA A 11 -4.98 -2.74 -1.15
N ILE A 12 -6.08 -2.48 -0.44
CA ILE A 12 -7.21 -3.38 -0.30
C ILE A 12 -8.47 -2.58 -0.64
N ASP A 13 -9.40 -3.18 -1.37
CA ASP A 13 -10.68 -2.55 -1.66
C ASP A 13 -11.64 -2.60 -0.44
N ARG A 14 -12.87 -2.12 -0.62
CA ARG A 14 -13.87 -2.08 0.44
C ARG A 14 -14.41 -3.45 0.82
N GLU A 15 -14.34 -4.43 -0.08
CA GLU A 15 -14.81 -5.80 0.15
C GLU A 15 -13.74 -6.67 0.82
N GLY A 16 -12.51 -6.15 0.91
CA GLY A 16 -11.38 -6.86 1.51
C GLY A 16 -10.48 -7.55 0.50
N ASN A 17 -10.71 -7.34 -0.81
CA ASN A 17 -9.87 -7.93 -1.84
C ASN A 17 -8.55 -7.16 -1.94
N LEU A 18 -7.44 -7.90 -2.02
CA LEU A 18 -6.12 -7.33 -2.24
C LEU A 18 -6.02 -6.80 -3.68
N ILE A 19 -5.73 -5.51 -3.81
CA ILE A 19 -5.47 -4.88 -5.10
C ILE A 19 -3.98 -5.00 -5.45
N ASP A 20 -3.10 -4.66 -4.51
CA ASP A 20 -1.66 -4.65 -4.72
C ASP A 20 -0.89 -4.69 -3.37
N ALA A 21 0.35 -5.18 -3.39
CA ALA A 21 1.22 -5.27 -2.23
C ALA A 21 2.69 -5.02 -2.58
N MET A 22 3.41 -4.35 -1.67
CA MET A 22 4.84 -4.05 -1.84
C MET A 22 5.58 -4.21 -0.51
N LEU A 23 6.73 -4.89 -0.55
CA LEU A 23 7.66 -5.02 0.57
C LEU A 23 8.81 -4.03 0.44
N ARG A 24 9.14 -3.33 1.52
CA ARG A 24 10.29 -2.41 1.62
C ARG A 24 11.06 -2.62 2.91
N GLN A 25 12.36 -2.34 2.87
CA GLN A 25 13.21 -2.40 4.07
C GLN A 25 12.92 -1.25 5.04
N HIS A 26 12.49 -0.09 4.53
CA HIS A 26 12.21 1.11 5.32
C HIS A 26 10.77 1.57 5.15
N ARG A 27 10.25 2.24 6.19
CA ARG A 27 8.97 2.94 6.14
C ARG A 27 9.22 4.35 5.59
N ASP A 28 8.77 4.61 4.39
CA ASP A 28 8.88 5.91 3.75
C ASP A 28 7.61 6.28 2.95
N MET A 29 7.44 7.58 2.70
CA MET A 29 6.30 8.13 1.96
C MET A 29 6.39 7.86 0.46
N MET A 30 7.61 7.68 -0.07
CA MET A 30 7.84 7.40 -1.49
C MET A 30 7.25 6.04 -1.87
N ALA A 31 7.44 5.05 -1.01
CA ALA A 31 6.86 3.72 -1.11
C ALA A 31 5.33 3.76 -1.08
N ALA A 32 4.73 4.51 -0.15
CA ALA A 32 3.28 4.68 -0.10
C ALA A 32 2.72 5.31 -1.39
N LYS A 33 3.37 6.38 -1.89
CA LYS A 33 2.99 7.03 -3.15
C LYS A 33 3.15 6.10 -4.36
N ALA A 34 4.21 5.28 -4.38
CA ALA A 34 4.46 4.32 -5.44
C ALA A 34 3.38 3.23 -5.47
N LEU A 35 3.09 2.61 -4.33
CA LEU A 35 2.01 1.63 -4.21
C LEU A 35 0.68 2.24 -4.67
N PHE A 36 0.35 3.45 -4.24
CA PHE A 36 -0.91 4.08 -4.64
C PHE A 36 -1.02 4.29 -6.16
N ARG A 37 0.09 4.66 -6.83
CA ARG A 37 0.11 4.77 -8.30
C ARG A 37 -0.10 3.41 -8.97
N PHE A 38 0.56 2.36 -8.49
CA PHE A 38 0.41 1.01 -9.04
C PHE A 38 -0.98 0.44 -8.81
N ALA A 39 -1.50 0.51 -7.58
CA ALA A 39 -2.86 0.07 -7.27
C ALA A 39 -3.92 0.78 -8.13
N ARG A 40 -3.77 2.08 -8.38
CA ARG A 40 -4.68 2.82 -9.28
C ARG A 40 -4.57 2.36 -10.73
N ALA A 41 -3.37 2.04 -11.20
CA ALA A 41 -3.18 1.48 -12.53
C ALA A 41 -3.80 0.07 -12.63
N THR A 42 -3.66 -0.76 -11.60
CA THR A 42 -4.23 -2.11 -11.52
C THR A 42 -5.76 -2.09 -11.54
N MET A 43 -6.39 -1.19 -10.79
CA MET A 43 -7.85 -1.06 -10.76
C MET A 43 -8.42 -0.48 -12.05
N GLY A 44 -7.65 0.32 -12.80
CA GLY A 44 -8.12 1.01 -14.01
C GLY A 44 -9.07 2.19 -13.76
N PHE A 45 -9.42 2.48 -12.50
CA PHE A 45 -10.24 3.62 -12.11
C PHE A 45 -9.66 4.35 -10.90
N ARG A 46 -10.12 5.59 -10.68
CA ARG A 46 -9.74 6.38 -9.51
C ARG A 46 -10.73 6.08 -8.37
N PRO A 47 -10.26 5.68 -7.17
CA PRO A 47 -11.15 5.49 -6.03
C PRO A 47 -11.71 6.83 -5.55
N ASP A 48 -12.98 6.84 -5.13
CA ASP A 48 -13.64 8.03 -4.56
C ASP A 48 -13.06 8.42 -3.20
N ARG A 49 -12.63 7.43 -2.41
CA ARG A 49 -12.03 7.64 -1.09
C ARG A 49 -10.91 6.65 -0.85
N VAL A 50 -9.83 7.15 -0.25
CA VAL A 50 -8.70 6.37 0.22
C VAL A 50 -8.52 6.67 1.70
N THR A 51 -8.38 5.63 2.52
CA THR A 51 -8.11 5.76 3.95
C THR A 51 -6.78 5.08 4.26
N THR A 52 -5.90 5.78 4.95
CA THR A 52 -4.71 5.21 5.56
C THR A 52 -4.88 5.27 7.08
N ASP A 53 -4.20 4.39 7.82
CA ASP A 53 -4.09 4.59 9.25
C ASP A 53 -3.37 5.91 9.51
N GLY A 54 -3.99 6.77 10.32
CA GLY A 54 -3.35 7.99 10.76
C GLY A 54 -2.22 7.61 11.72
N HIS A 55 -0.98 7.61 11.24
CA HIS A 55 0.13 7.91 12.14
C HIS A 55 0.27 9.43 12.13
N GLY A 56 -0.08 10.07 13.24
CA GLY A 56 0.37 11.43 13.50
C GLY A 56 1.88 11.46 13.30
N SER A 57 2.35 12.29 12.38
CA SER A 57 3.78 12.58 12.27
C SER A 57 4.26 13.33 13.51
#